data_AF-A0A843HQ99-F1
#
_entry.id   AF-A0A843HQ99-F1
#
_cell.length_a   1.000
_cell.length_b   1.000
_cell.length_c   1.000
_cell.angle_alpha   90.00
_cell.angle_beta   90.00
_cell.angle_gamma   90.00
#
_symmetry.space_group_name_H-M   'P 1'
#
loop_
_entity.id
_entity.type
_entity.pdbx_description
1 polymer ?
#
loop_
_entity_poly.entity_id
_entity_poly.type
_entity_poly.pdbx_seq_one_letter_code
_entity_poly.pdbx_strand_id
1 'polypeptide(L)'
;MAEYNIGDIVNETEYTDAAIWCRGNNATLREIRSDENGRRFEIIAIPEHIPTYEEIDKARVQYRKEHIDDKTIARSRKTANGTWTEEDEQAYLALDAEVTAWIEENLPYPEESK
;
A
#
# COMPACT_ATOMS: atom_id res chain seq x y z
N MET A 1 -7.42 -8.24 -10.50
CA MET A 1 -6.77 -9.15 -11.47
C MET A 1 -6.86 -10.56 -10.91
N ALA A 2 -7.23 -11.55 -11.72
CA ALA A 2 -7.37 -12.93 -11.27
C ALA A 2 -5.99 -13.63 -11.28
N GLU A 3 -5.78 -14.53 -10.33
CA GLU A 3 -4.68 -15.50 -10.34
C GLU A 3 -4.57 -16.19 -11.71
N TYR A 4 -3.38 -16.23 -12.31
CA TYR A 4 -3.13 -16.95 -13.55
C TYR A 4 -1.92 -17.88 -13.42
N ASN A 5 -2.03 -19.06 -14.03
CA ASN A 5 -0.99 -20.08 -14.03
C ASN A 5 0.19 -19.60 -14.89
N ILE A 6 1.39 -19.66 -14.31
CA ILE A 6 2.66 -19.26 -14.92
C ILE A 6 3.66 -20.42 -15.04
N GLY A 7 3.24 -21.64 -14.71
CA GLY A 7 4.04 -22.86 -14.86
C GLY A 7 3.47 -24.06 -14.07
N ASP A 8 3.76 -25.27 -14.53
CA ASP A 8 3.37 -26.52 -13.88
C ASP A 8 4.61 -27.31 -13.43
N ILE A 9 4.52 -27.99 -12.28
CA ILE A 9 5.59 -28.79 -11.70
C ILE A 9 5.07 -30.19 -11.37
N VAL A 10 5.88 -31.20 -11.70
CA VAL A 10 5.44 -32.61 -11.69
C VAL A 10 6.11 -33.42 -10.55
N ASN A 11 7.12 -32.91 -9.84
CA ASN A 11 7.83 -33.68 -8.80
C ASN A 11 8.38 -32.84 -7.61
N GLU A 12 8.71 -33.53 -6.50
CA GLU A 12 9.18 -32.92 -5.23
C GLU A 12 10.55 -32.22 -5.33
N THR A 13 11.40 -32.65 -6.27
CA THR A 13 12.72 -32.03 -6.48
C THR A 13 12.58 -30.63 -7.08
N GLU A 14 11.69 -30.47 -8.06
CA GLU A 14 11.37 -29.18 -8.67
C GLU A 14 10.55 -28.27 -7.73
N TYR A 15 9.84 -28.83 -6.74
CA TYR A 15 9.10 -28.05 -5.75
C TYR A 15 10.00 -27.08 -4.96
N THR A 16 11.18 -27.53 -4.54
CA THR A 16 12.10 -26.70 -3.73
C THR A 16 12.61 -25.51 -4.54
N ASP A 17 13.05 -25.76 -5.78
CA ASP A 17 13.55 -24.71 -6.67
C ASP A 17 12.45 -23.72 -7.07
N ALA A 18 11.24 -24.22 -7.32
CA ALA A 18 10.11 -23.34 -7.61
C ALA A 18 9.63 -22.54 -6.40
N ALA A 19 9.69 -23.10 -5.18
CA ALA A 19 9.38 -22.35 -3.97
C ALA A 19 10.38 -21.20 -3.75
N ILE A 20 11.67 -21.43 -4.06
CA ILE A 20 12.70 -20.38 -4.05
C ILE A 20 12.37 -19.32 -5.11
N TRP A 21 12.02 -19.74 -6.32
CA TRP A 21 11.64 -18.83 -7.41
C TRP A 21 10.40 -17.98 -7.04
N CYS A 22 9.35 -18.59 -6.49
CA CYS A 22 8.11 -17.93 -6.06
C CYS A 22 8.35 -16.80 -5.06
N ARG A 23 9.23 -17.04 -4.08
CA ARG A 23 9.62 -16.04 -3.07
C ARG A 23 10.25 -14.78 -3.68
N GLY A 24 10.90 -14.90 -4.83
CA GLY A 24 11.53 -13.78 -5.54
C GLY A 24 10.66 -13.14 -6.62
N ASN A 25 9.53 -13.75 -7.00
CA ASN A 25 8.79 -13.38 -8.22
C ASN A 25 7.29 -13.11 -7.98
N ASN A 26 6.92 -12.72 -6.75
CA ASN A 26 5.53 -12.45 -6.35
C ASN A 26 4.57 -13.56 -6.82
N ALA A 27 4.94 -14.81 -6.56
CA ALA A 27 4.19 -15.98 -6.97
C ALA A 27 4.05 -16.96 -5.81
N THR A 28 3.12 -17.90 -5.94
CA THR A 28 2.90 -18.98 -4.98
C THR A 28 2.69 -20.31 -5.69
N LEU A 29 2.82 -21.41 -4.95
CA LEU A 29 2.54 -22.76 -5.44
C LEU A 29 1.16 -23.21 -4.95
N ARG A 30 0.29 -23.66 -5.85
CA ARG A 30 -1.00 -24.27 -5.52
C ARG A 30 -0.97 -25.74 -5.90
N GLU A 31 -1.31 -26.61 -4.97
CA GLU A 31 -1.46 -28.04 -5.28
C GLU A 31 -2.71 -28.26 -6.13
N ILE A 32 -2.54 -28.90 -7.28
CA ILE A 32 -3.63 -29.20 -8.22
C ILE A 32 -4.01 -30.68 -8.23
N ARG A 33 -3.11 -31.56 -7.76
CA ARG A 33 -3.37 -33.00 -7.69
C ARG A 33 -2.44 -33.67 -6.68
N SER A 34 -2.98 -34.61 -5.91
CA SER A 34 -2.21 -35.51 -5.06
C SER A 34 -2.82 -36.90 -5.17
N ASP A 35 -2.06 -37.84 -5.74
CA ASP A 35 -2.44 -39.25 -5.81
C ASP A 35 -1.24 -40.17 -5.58
N GLU A 36 -1.47 -41.48 -5.71
CA GLU A 36 -0.47 -42.54 -5.56
C GLU A 36 0.72 -42.45 -6.54
N ASN A 37 0.65 -41.60 -7.57
CA ASN A 37 1.72 -41.29 -8.51
C ASN A 37 2.46 -39.97 -8.19
N GLY A 38 2.12 -39.27 -7.09
CA GLY A 38 2.80 -38.07 -6.61
C GLY A 38 1.92 -36.81 -6.52
N ARG A 39 2.53 -35.71 -6.10
CA ARG A 39 1.90 -34.38 -5.97
C ARG A 39 2.26 -33.50 -7.15
N ARG A 40 1.29 -32.76 -7.69
CA ARG A 40 1.48 -31.76 -8.75
C ARG A 40 1.09 -30.39 -8.24
N PHE A 41 1.90 -29.40 -8.60
CA PHE A 41 1.71 -28.01 -8.22
C PHE A 41 1.70 -27.14 -9.46
N GLU A 42 0.88 -26.10 -9.45
CA GLU A 42 0.99 -24.99 -10.38
C GLU A 42 1.60 -23.77 -9.68
N ILE A 43 2.40 -23.01 -10.43
CA ILE A 43 2.90 -21.72 -10.01
C ILE A 43 1.85 -20.67 -10.42
N ILE A 44 1.44 -19.86 -9.46
CA ILE A 44 0.44 -18.81 -9.65
C ILE A 44 1.06 -17.46 -9.32
N ALA A 45 0.91 -16.50 -10.21
CA ALA A 45 1.25 -15.12 -9.89
C ALA A 45 0.30 -14.57 -8.81
N ILE A 46 0.85 -14.05 -7.72
CA ILE A 46 0.09 -13.25 -6.77
C ILE A 46 -0.11 -11.90 -7.45
N PRO A 47 -1.35 -11.46 -7.73
CA PRO A 47 -1.55 -10.15 -8.31
C PRO A 47 -0.95 -9.10 -7.36
N GLU A 48 -0.18 -8.16 -7.91
CA GLU A 48 0.27 -6.99 -7.15
C GLU A 48 -0.96 -6.37 -6.47
N HIS A 49 -0.89 -6.23 -5.14
CA HIS A 49 -1.96 -5.62 -4.39
C HIS A 49 -2.01 -4.14 -4.78
N ILE A 50 -2.96 -3.82 -5.65
CA ILE A 50 -3.31 -2.44 -5.97
C ILE A 50 -4.17 -1.97 -4.78
N PRO A 51 -3.71 -0.97 -4.00
CA PRO A 51 -4.49 -0.47 -2.88
C PRO A 51 -5.87 -0.02 -3.35
N THR A 52 -6.89 -0.41 -2.61
CA THR A 52 -8.25 0.08 -2.84
C THR A 52 -8.35 1.56 -2.49
N TYR A 53 -9.39 2.22 -3.03
CA TYR A 53 -9.68 3.61 -2.69
C TYR A 53 -9.83 3.82 -1.17
N GLU A 54 -10.48 2.88 -0.49
CA GLU A 54 -10.67 2.93 0.97
C GLU A 54 -9.34 2.78 1.73
N GLU A 55 -8.42 1.95 1.26
CA GLU A 55 -7.09 1.81 1.86
C GLU A 55 -6.24 3.07 1.68
N ILE A 56 -6.30 3.68 0.50
CA ILE A 56 -5.62 4.95 0.22
C ILE A 56 -6.22 6.06 1.08
N ASP A 57 -7.55 6.17 1.16
CA ASP A 57 -8.23 7.17 1.98
C ASP A 57 -7.83 7.05 3.46
N LYS A 58 -7.86 5.83 4.02
CA LYS A 58 -7.39 5.57 5.39
C LYS A 58 -5.92 5.98 5.58
N ALA A 59 -5.06 5.66 4.62
CA ALA A 59 -3.65 6.04 4.70
C ALA A 59 -3.45 7.56 4.65
N ARG A 60 -4.16 8.27 3.78
CA ARG A 60 -4.12 9.74 3.69
C ARG A 60 -4.60 10.40 4.98
N VAL A 61 -5.73 9.95 5.53
CA VAL A 61 -6.27 10.45 6.81
C VAL A 61 -5.28 10.20 7.94
N GLN A 62 -4.72 9.00 8.02
CA GLN A 62 -3.74 8.66 9.05
C GLN A 62 -2.48 9.52 8.94
N TYR A 63 -1.96 9.74 7.73
CA TYR A 63 -0.78 10.58 7.52
C TYR A 63 -1.04 12.03 7.97
N ARG A 64 -2.17 12.62 7.59
CA ARG A 64 -2.56 13.96 8.07
C ARG A 64 -2.66 14.01 9.60
N LYS A 65 -3.25 12.99 10.20
CA LYS A 65 -3.37 12.90 11.66
C LYS A 65 -2.01 12.91 12.37
N GLU A 66 -1.03 12.23 11.80
CA GLU A 66 0.31 12.14 12.38
C GLU A 66 1.15 13.41 12.15
N HIS A 67 0.89 14.16 11.06
CA HIS A 67 1.79 15.22 10.62
C HIS A 67 1.23 16.65 10.75
N ILE A 68 -0.10 16.84 10.79
CA ILE A 68 -0.70 18.18 10.84
C ILE A 68 -1.84 18.38 11.84
N ASP A 69 -2.56 17.34 12.27
CA ASP A 69 -3.74 17.51 13.16
C ASP A 69 -3.43 18.29 14.45
N ASP A 70 -2.27 18.04 15.08
CA ASP A 70 -1.85 18.79 16.27
C ASP A 70 -1.71 20.30 16.00
N LYS A 71 -1.24 20.68 14.81
CA LYS A 71 -1.13 22.07 14.38
C LYS A 71 -2.50 22.66 14.06
N THR A 72 -3.40 21.88 13.46
CA THR A 72 -4.80 22.27 13.22
C THR A 72 -5.55 22.54 14.52
N ILE A 73 -5.33 21.71 15.54
CA ILE A 73 -5.89 21.91 16.89
C ILE A 73 -5.27 23.16 17.55
N ALA A 74 -3.95 23.32 17.46
CA ALA A 74 -3.25 24.49 18.00
C ALA A 74 -3.74 25.80 17.35
N ARG A 75 -3.97 25.80 16.03
CA ARG A 75 -4.60 26.90 15.29
C ARG A 75 -5.94 27.26 15.89
N SER A 76 -6.85 26.29 15.99
CA SER A 76 -8.18 26.51 16.57
C SER A 76 -8.13 27.15 17.96
N ARG A 77 -7.20 26.68 18.82
CA ARG A 77 -6.99 27.23 20.17
C ARG A 77 -6.46 28.67 20.14
N LYS A 78 -5.44 28.94 19.34
CA LYS A 78 -4.85 30.29 19.21
C LYS A 78 -5.83 31.29 18.62
N THR A 79 -6.59 30.89 17.59
CA THR A 79 -7.63 31.73 16.97
C THR A 79 -8.71 32.07 17.99
N ALA A 80 -9.20 31.08 18.76
CA ALA A 80 -10.19 31.33 19.81
C ALA A 80 -9.68 32.28 20.92
N ASN A 81 -8.38 32.23 21.21
CA ASN A 81 -7.74 33.09 22.20
C ASN A 81 -7.27 34.45 21.64
N GLY A 82 -7.47 34.73 20.35
CA GLY A 82 -6.99 35.96 19.70
C GLY A 82 -5.47 36.08 19.62
N THR A 83 -4.74 34.97 19.78
CA THR A 83 -3.26 34.92 19.75
C THR A 83 -2.72 34.33 18.45
N TRP A 84 -3.58 34.09 17.48
CA TRP A 84 -3.19 33.67 16.13
C TRP A 84 -2.60 34.84 15.36
N THR A 85 -1.39 34.65 14.85
CA THR A 85 -0.65 35.68 14.11
C THR A 85 -0.56 35.34 12.62
N GLU A 86 -0.15 36.32 11.81
CA GLU A 86 0.12 36.08 10.39
C GLU A 86 1.29 35.12 10.18
N GLU A 87 2.32 35.18 11.03
CA GLU A 87 3.44 34.22 11.01
C GLU A 87 2.97 32.78 11.31
N ASP A 88 2.05 32.62 12.28
CA ASP A 88 1.43 31.32 12.57
C ASP A 88 0.61 30.79 11.38
N GLU A 89 -0.13 31.66 10.68
CA GLU A 89 -0.89 31.30 9.48
C GLU A 89 0.04 30.85 8.35
N GLN A 90 1.11 31.60 8.07
CA GLN A 90 2.08 31.22 7.04
C GLN A 90 2.76 29.89 7.37
N ALA A 91 3.16 29.67 8.61
CA ALA A 91 3.78 28.41 9.04
C ALA A 91 2.81 27.22 8.93
N TYR A 92 1.53 27.42 9.26
CA TYR A 92 0.51 26.39 9.11
C TYR A 92 0.25 26.05 7.65
N LEU A 93 0.08 27.06 6.79
CA LEU A 93 -0.16 26.86 5.36
C LEU A 93 1.01 26.18 4.67
N ALA A 94 2.25 26.52 5.04
CA ALA A 94 3.44 25.86 4.52
C ALA A 94 3.45 24.35 4.86
N LEU A 95 3.12 24.00 6.11
CA LEU A 95 3.04 22.61 6.54
C LEU A 95 1.88 21.86 5.87
N ASP A 96 0.71 22.49 5.73
CA ASP A 96 -0.45 21.89 5.05
C ASP A 96 -0.16 21.61 3.57
N ALA A 97 0.53 22.53 2.90
CA ALA A 97 0.99 22.35 1.53
C ALA A 97 2.01 21.20 1.42
N GLU A 98 2.98 21.12 2.33
CA GLU A 98 3.99 20.04 2.36
C GLU A 98 3.34 18.67 2.56
N VAL A 99 2.45 18.54 3.55
CA VAL A 99 1.73 17.29 3.84
C VAL A 99 0.85 16.88 2.66
N THR A 100 0.18 17.84 2.03
CA THR A 100 -0.69 17.57 0.87
C THR A 100 0.12 17.13 -0.33
N ALA A 101 1.23 17.79 -0.65
CA ALA A 101 2.12 17.40 -1.75
C ALA A 101 2.67 15.98 -1.55
N TRP A 102 3.10 15.65 -0.33
CA TRP A 102 3.58 14.30 -0.03
C TRP A 102 2.50 13.24 -0.25
N ILE A 103 1.26 13.51 0.18
CA ILE A 103 0.11 12.61 0.00
C ILE A 103 -0.19 12.38 -1.49
N GLU A 104 -0.21 13.44 -2.28
CA GLU A 104 -0.51 13.34 -3.72
C GLU A 104 0.57 12.54 -4.46
N GLU A 105 1.84 12.69 -4.07
CA GLU A 105 2.97 11.98 -4.68
C GLU A 105 3.06 10.50 -4.25
N ASN A 106 2.83 10.20 -2.96
CA ASN A 106 3.13 8.89 -2.38
C ASN A 106 1.90 8.01 -2.16
N LEU A 107 0.71 8.60 -2.08
CA LEU A 107 -0.55 7.91 -1.89
C LEU A 107 -1.57 8.32 -2.96
N PRO A 108 -1.23 8.29 -4.27
CA PRO A 108 -2.16 8.70 -5.32
C PRO A 108 -3.37 7.78 -5.34
N TYR A 109 -4.56 8.34 -5.56
CA TYR A 109 -5.72 7.51 -5.89
C TYR A 109 -5.49 6.80 -7.23
N PRO A 110 -6.14 5.65 -7.49
CA PRO A 110 -5.93 4.90 -8.74
C PRO A 110 -6.24 5.71 -10.00
N GLU A 111 -7.06 6.76 -9.90
CA GLU A 111 -7.40 7.69 -10.98
C GLU A 111 -6.40 8.85 -11.16
N GLU A 112 -5.55 9.09 -10.16
CA GLU A 112 -4.49 10.10 -10.15
C GLU A 112 -3.16 9.53 -10.66
N SER A 113 -2.98 8.21 -10.55
CA SER A 113 -1.86 7.44 -11.12
C SER A 113 -1.99 7.37 -12.65
N LYS A 114 -1.48 8.39 -13.36
CA LYS A 114 -1.37 8.43 -14.83
C LYS A 114 -0.10 7.76 -15.35
#